data_AF-A0A919DLL4-F1
#
_entry.id   AF-A0A919DLL4-F1
#
_cell.length_a   1.000
_cell.length_b   1.000
_cell.length_c   1.000
_cell.angle_alpha   90.00
_cell.angle_beta   90.00
_cell.angle_gamma   90.00
#
_symmetry.space_group_name_H-M   'P 1'
#
loop_
_entity.id
_entity.type
_entity.pdbx_description
1 polymer ?
#
loop_
_entity_poly.entity_id
_entity_poly.type
_entity_poly.pdbx_seq_one_letter_code
_entity_poly.pdbx_strand_id
1 'polypeptide(L)'
;MIDPAEVERHRLPDAENQRIFRERIVPDLLAGRVGQQTPTVVFLVGQPGAGKSRVTEMVAGVLNRHGGFVDVDSDLYKPYHPEYARLMAQDDTLMAAYTRADGRAWMAQAEAYVREHGLHAIIQETSQNAQAVEEKMRAYRESGARVEALFMGVPQAMSNQGIVNRYFEQLADRGQGRLTVQANADESYVGIRELADRVDRGALADLASVYRRGESKPRYSNSLDDTGNWAGPPGLRQALDTERVRPWTAAESDAFVATQLRLREAGRAQGGPEWPTRLAHIEDQARPLLTPRAAAQLTPTAPDAPASQTSAAAAATSRTTPTPPAQASPASPTSAAAAARSRSTPRPGNPTTPQAPGETPRTGPARPAPRQGPAPQQGSAPQQGSAPQRGPAPQRGPAPQQGPAPQQGPAPQQGPGGPHPNRGRGR
;
A
#
# COMPACT_ATOMS: atom_id res chain seq x y z
N MET A 1 -25.69 -2.41 6.11
CA MET A 1 -25.06 -1.43 7.02
C MET A 1 -24.67 -2.20 8.27
N ILE A 2 -23.42 -2.14 8.70
CA ILE A 2 -22.96 -2.88 9.89
C ILE A 2 -23.50 -2.15 11.12
N ASP A 3 -24.19 -2.87 12.01
CA ASP A 3 -24.74 -2.32 13.25
C ASP A 3 -23.60 -2.02 14.26
N PRO A 4 -23.42 -0.75 14.70
CA PRO A 4 -22.42 -0.41 15.71
C PRO A 4 -22.56 -1.17 17.02
N ALA A 5 -23.78 -1.54 17.42
CA ALA A 5 -24.00 -2.32 18.64
C ALA A 5 -23.45 -3.75 18.50
N GLU A 6 -23.58 -4.35 17.32
CA GLU A 6 -23.01 -5.66 17.01
C GLU A 6 -21.48 -5.60 16.91
N VAL A 7 -20.91 -4.49 16.42
CA VAL A 7 -19.45 -4.29 16.45
C VAL A 7 -18.94 -4.31 17.89
N GLU A 8 -19.59 -3.60 18.80
CA GLU A 8 -19.16 -3.55 20.20
C GLU A 8 -19.35 -4.88 20.93
N ARG A 9 -20.35 -5.69 20.56
CA ARG A 9 -20.53 -7.04 21.11
C ARG A 9 -19.39 -8.00 20.80
N HIS A 10 -18.76 -7.84 19.64
CA HIS A 10 -17.62 -8.65 19.25
C HIS A 10 -16.29 -8.14 19.80
N ARG A 11 -16.27 -6.94 20.38
CA ARG A 11 -15.04 -6.38 20.95
C ARG A 11 -14.65 -7.14 22.21
N LEU A 12 -13.37 -7.49 22.30
CA LEU A 12 -12.87 -8.17 23.49
C LEU A 12 -12.83 -7.22 24.70
N PRO A 13 -13.09 -7.73 25.91
CA PRO A 13 -12.73 -7.01 27.13
C PRO A 13 -11.23 -6.68 27.13
N ASP A 14 -10.87 -5.48 27.59
CA ASP A 14 -9.47 -5.00 27.55
C ASP A 14 -8.47 -5.97 28.20
N ALA A 15 -8.86 -6.61 29.31
CA ALA A 15 -8.03 -7.60 29.99
C ALA A 15 -7.74 -8.84 29.12
N GLU A 16 -8.74 -9.30 28.35
CA GLU A 16 -8.59 -10.44 27.45
C GLU A 16 -7.77 -10.06 26.22
N ASN A 17 -7.99 -8.87 25.66
CA ASN A 17 -7.18 -8.33 24.56
C ASN A 17 -5.69 -8.29 24.95
N GLN A 18 -5.37 -7.73 26.13
CA GLN A 18 -4.00 -7.67 26.65
C GLN A 18 -3.43 -9.06 26.96
N ARG A 19 -4.24 -9.98 27.48
CA ARG A 19 -3.81 -11.35 27.75
C ARG A 19 -3.39 -12.04 26.45
N ILE A 20 -4.23 -11.98 25.41
CA ILE A 20 -3.92 -12.55 24.08
C ILE A 20 -2.64 -11.92 23.51
N PHE A 21 -2.46 -10.61 23.67
CA PHE A 21 -1.24 -9.95 23.22
C PHE A 21 0.00 -10.53 23.89
N ARG A 22 0.03 -10.55 25.23
CA ARG A 22 1.20 -11.01 26.00
C ARG A 22 1.47 -12.50 25.87
N GLU A 23 0.43 -13.32 25.88
CA GLU A 23 0.57 -14.79 25.97
C GLU A 23 0.61 -15.48 24.61
N ARG A 24 0.18 -14.81 23.52
CA ARG A 24 0.12 -15.41 22.18
C ARG A 24 0.85 -14.59 21.13
N ILE A 25 0.47 -13.32 20.95
CA ILE A 25 1.05 -12.48 19.89
C ILE A 25 2.55 -12.23 20.14
N VAL A 26 2.93 -11.88 21.36
CA VAL A 26 4.33 -11.61 21.70
C VAL A 26 5.22 -12.83 21.45
N PRO A 27 4.94 -14.03 22.03
CA PRO A 27 5.76 -15.22 21.79
C PRO A 27 5.86 -15.61 20.31
N ASP A 28 4.75 -15.53 19.57
CA ASP A 28 4.67 -16.01 18.20
C ASP A 28 5.33 -15.07 17.19
N LEU A 29 5.10 -13.76 17.33
CA LEU A 29 5.41 -12.78 16.27
C LEU A 29 6.49 -11.76 16.65
N LEU A 30 6.67 -11.45 17.93
CA LEU A 30 7.50 -10.32 18.37
C LEU A 30 8.79 -10.78 19.07
N ALA A 31 8.71 -11.86 19.86
CA ALA A 31 9.83 -12.37 20.63
C ALA A 31 10.93 -13.01 19.75
N GLY A 32 12.12 -13.19 20.33
CA GLY A 32 13.27 -13.79 19.65
C GLY A 32 13.99 -12.83 18.69
N ARG A 33 13.80 -11.52 18.84
CA ARG A 33 14.57 -10.47 18.17
C ARG A 33 15.57 -9.86 19.14
N VAL A 34 16.70 -9.39 18.62
CA VAL A 34 17.78 -8.81 19.43
C VAL A 34 17.64 -7.29 19.48
N GLY A 35 17.51 -6.75 20.69
CA GLY A 35 17.47 -5.31 20.93
C GLY A 35 18.74 -4.59 20.45
N GLN A 36 18.56 -3.38 19.91
CA GLN A 36 19.59 -2.53 19.36
C GLN A 36 19.68 -1.22 20.13
N GLN A 37 20.87 -0.63 20.19
CA GLN A 37 21.04 0.71 20.74
C GLN A 37 20.41 1.79 19.85
N THR A 38 20.39 1.56 18.54
CA THR A 38 19.76 2.44 17.55
C THR A 38 19.02 1.57 16.54
N PRO A 39 17.81 1.11 16.87
CA PRO A 39 17.04 0.26 15.97
C PRO A 39 16.62 1.01 14.71
N THR A 40 16.75 0.39 13.54
CA THR A 40 16.11 0.83 12.31
C THR A 40 14.64 0.43 12.26
N VAL A 41 13.75 1.41 12.15
CA VAL A 41 12.31 1.24 11.94
C VAL A 41 11.94 1.76 10.56
N VAL A 42 11.48 0.85 9.70
CA VAL A 42 11.18 1.14 8.30
C VAL A 42 9.68 1.28 8.11
N PHE A 43 9.21 2.47 7.78
CA PHE A 43 7.86 2.72 7.30
C PHE A 43 7.79 2.39 5.81
N LEU A 44 7.22 1.22 5.48
CA LEU A 44 7.00 0.82 4.10
C LEU A 44 5.61 1.29 3.66
N VAL A 45 5.59 2.43 2.99
CA VAL A 45 4.37 3.18 2.65
C VAL A 45 3.91 2.83 1.24
N GLY A 46 2.70 2.28 1.11
CA GLY A 46 2.11 1.99 -0.19
C GLY A 46 0.66 1.57 -0.09
N GLN A 47 -0.17 2.02 -1.03
CA GLN A 47 -1.58 1.65 -1.06
C GLN A 47 -1.76 0.12 -1.24
N PRO A 48 -2.92 -0.44 -0.88
CA PRO A 48 -3.22 -1.85 -1.17
C PRO A 48 -2.95 -2.18 -2.64
N GLY A 49 -2.31 -3.34 -2.89
CA GLY A 49 -1.96 -3.77 -4.25
C GLY A 49 -0.71 -3.12 -4.87
N ALA A 50 -0.04 -2.16 -4.20
CA ALA A 50 1.18 -1.52 -4.72
C ALA A 50 2.40 -2.47 -4.87
N GLY A 51 2.35 -3.68 -4.30
CA GLY A 51 3.43 -4.67 -4.42
C GLY A 51 4.63 -4.40 -3.50
N LYS A 52 4.35 -4.09 -2.22
CA LYS A 52 5.35 -3.86 -1.17
C LYS A 52 6.32 -5.03 -0.94
N SER A 53 5.87 -6.26 -1.19
CA SER A 53 6.57 -7.50 -0.83
C SER A 53 8.04 -7.56 -1.26
N ARG A 54 8.37 -7.10 -2.47
CA ARG A 54 9.75 -7.13 -2.96
C ARG A 54 10.69 -6.22 -2.15
N VAL A 55 10.20 -5.05 -1.77
CA VAL A 55 10.94 -4.11 -0.92
C VAL A 55 10.98 -4.64 0.51
N THR A 56 9.89 -5.23 1.01
CA THR A 56 9.86 -5.94 2.30
C THR A 56 10.94 -7.02 2.37
N GLU A 57 11.04 -7.91 1.38
CA GLU A 57 12.06 -8.97 1.32
C GLU A 57 13.48 -8.41 1.35
N MET A 58 13.73 -7.33 0.60
CA MET A 58 15.03 -6.67 0.56
C MET A 58 15.41 -6.10 1.94
N VAL A 59 14.50 -5.36 2.58
CA VAL A 59 14.71 -4.77 3.90
C VAL A 59 14.84 -5.85 4.96
N ALA A 60 13.97 -6.85 4.96
CA ALA A 60 14.01 -8.00 5.85
C ALA A 60 15.36 -8.72 5.77
N GLY A 61 15.90 -8.91 4.56
CA GLY A 61 17.21 -9.52 4.35
C GLY A 61 18.34 -8.74 5.01
N VAL A 62 18.25 -7.40 5.07
CA VAL A 62 19.21 -6.55 5.80
C VAL A 62 19.01 -6.68 7.30
N LEU A 63 17.80 -6.43 7.80
CA LEU A 63 17.51 -6.42 9.24
C LEU A 63 17.74 -7.79 9.92
N ASN A 64 17.50 -8.89 9.20
CA ASN A 64 17.76 -10.25 9.72
C ASN A 64 19.25 -10.51 9.98
N ARG A 65 20.17 -9.81 9.32
CA ARG A 65 21.60 -9.89 9.63
C ARG A 65 21.99 -9.12 10.90
N HIS A 66 21.09 -8.28 11.41
CA HIS A 66 21.29 -7.39 12.55
C HIS A 66 20.28 -7.67 13.67
N GLY A 67 20.00 -8.94 13.97
CA GLY A 67 19.17 -9.31 15.11
C GLY A 67 17.68 -9.54 14.82
N GLY A 68 17.29 -9.44 13.54
CA GLY A 68 15.91 -9.66 13.10
C GLY A 68 15.02 -8.44 13.35
N PHE A 69 13.78 -8.52 12.88
CA PHE A 69 12.80 -7.43 12.97
C PHE A 69 11.41 -7.93 13.33
N VAL A 70 10.56 -7.02 13.78
CA VAL A 70 9.11 -7.23 13.92
C VAL A 70 8.41 -6.69 12.67
N ASP A 71 7.61 -7.52 12.01
CA ASP A 71 6.70 -7.07 10.94
C ASP A 71 5.41 -6.57 11.59
N VAL A 72 5.14 -5.27 11.49
CA VAL A 72 3.98 -4.62 12.10
C VAL A 72 2.93 -4.39 11.03
N ASP A 73 1.97 -5.32 10.97
CA ASP A 73 0.81 -5.26 10.09
C ASP A 73 -0.43 -5.73 10.86
N SER A 74 -1.47 -4.90 10.86
CA SER A 74 -2.76 -5.21 11.49
C SER A 74 -3.35 -6.56 11.04
N ASP A 75 -3.07 -7.00 9.81
CA ASP A 75 -3.58 -8.26 9.29
C ASP A 75 -2.93 -9.49 9.93
N LEU A 76 -1.72 -9.35 10.51
CA LEU A 76 -1.05 -10.44 11.23
C LEU A 76 -1.68 -10.70 12.60
N TYR A 77 -2.32 -9.70 13.20
CA TYR A 77 -2.89 -9.80 14.55
C TYR A 77 -4.35 -10.26 14.56
N LYS A 78 -5.13 -9.95 13.52
CA LYS A 78 -6.56 -10.34 13.44
C LYS A 78 -6.83 -11.84 13.66
N PRO A 79 -6.00 -12.78 13.15
CA PRO A 79 -6.18 -14.21 13.40
C PRO A 79 -6.13 -14.64 14.87
N TYR A 80 -5.60 -13.81 15.76
CA TYR A 80 -5.57 -14.10 17.20
C TYR A 80 -6.92 -13.86 17.89
N HIS A 81 -7.85 -13.16 17.23
CA HIS A 81 -9.20 -12.96 17.75
C HIS A 81 -9.94 -14.30 17.84
N PRO A 82 -10.53 -14.67 18.99
CA PRO A 82 -11.19 -15.97 19.19
C PRO A 82 -12.27 -16.29 18.14
N GLU A 83 -12.99 -15.26 17.68
CA GLU A 83 -14.04 -15.41 16.68
C GLU A 83 -13.57 -15.31 15.23
N TYR A 84 -12.28 -15.04 14.97
CA TYR A 84 -11.78 -14.75 13.63
C TYR A 84 -12.17 -15.83 12.61
N ALA A 85 -11.91 -17.10 12.91
CA ALA A 85 -12.20 -18.20 11.98
C ALA A 85 -13.69 -18.34 11.69
N ARG A 86 -14.55 -18.15 12.72
CA ARG A 86 -16.01 -18.19 12.58
C ARG A 86 -16.51 -17.05 11.71
N LEU A 87 -16.03 -15.83 11.95
CA LEU A 87 -16.43 -14.64 11.20
C LEU A 87 -15.94 -14.69 9.75
N MET A 88 -14.69 -15.12 9.52
CA MET A 88 -14.14 -15.34 8.18
C MET A 88 -15.00 -16.31 7.36
N ALA A 89 -15.44 -17.42 7.96
CA ALA A 89 -16.27 -18.41 7.28
C ALA A 89 -17.69 -17.92 6.97
N GLN A 90 -18.16 -16.89 7.69
CA GLN A 90 -19.49 -16.31 7.47
C GLN A 90 -19.46 -15.21 6.42
N ASP A 91 -18.63 -14.19 6.65
CA ASP A 91 -18.55 -13.00 5.81
C ASP A 91 -17.24 -12.24 6.15
N ASP A 92 -16.39 -12.04 5.16
CA ASP A 92 -15.09 -11.39 5.31
C ASP A 92 -15.19 -9.90 5.68
N THR A 93 -16.28 -9.26 5.27
CA THR A 93 -16.60 -7.86 5.57
C THR A 93 -17.05 -7.71 7.01
N LEU A 94 -17.87 -8.64 7.51
CA LEU A 94 -18.25 -8.68 8.94
C LEU A 94 -17.03 -8.96 9.82
N MET A 95 -16.20 -9.95 9.47
CA MET A 95 -14.94 -10.21 10.15
C MET A 95 -14.09 -8.92 10.25
N ALA A 96 -13.87 -8.25 9.11
CA ALA A 96 -13.04 -7.06 9.05
C ALA A 96 -13.62 -5.86 9.82
N ALA A 97 -14.93 -5.85 10.06
CA ALA A 97 -15.60 -4.85 10.90
C ALA A 97 -15.44 -5.17 12.38
N TYR A 98 -15.76 -6.40 12.76
CA TYR A 98 -15.85 -6.84 14.15
C TYR A 98 -14.48 -7.01 14.82
N THR A 99 -13.45 -7.47 14.11
CA THR A 99 -12.11 -7.62 14.69
C THR A 99 -11.24 -6.36 14.55
N ARG A 100 -11.80 -5.25 14.04
CA ARG A 100 -11.02 -4.06 13.69
C ARG A 100 -10.45 -3.36 14.92
N ALA A 101 -11.26 -3.20 15.96
CA ALA A 101 -10.86 -2.50 17.18
C ALA A 101 -9.71 -3.25 17.88
N ASP A 102 -9.88 -4.55 18.11
CA ASP A 102 -8.87 -5.41 18.72
C ASP A 102 -7.59 -5.49 17.89
N GLY A 103 -7.70 -5.63 16.57
CA GLY A 103 -6.54 -5.60 15.68
C GLY A 103 -5.75 -4.30 15.74
N ARG A 104 -6.42 -3.14 15.86
CA ARG A 104 -5.76 -1.84 16.06
C ARG A 104 -5.11 -1.74 17.44
N ALA A 105 -5.77 -2.24 18.48
CA ALA A 105 -5.22 -2.25 19.83
C ALA A 105 -3.93 -3.11 19.91
N TRP A 106 -3.93 -4.30 19.30
CA TRP A 106 -2.74 -5.14 19.22
C TRP A 106 -1.62 -4.53 18.39
N MET A 107 -1.95 -3.84 17.30
CA MET A 107 -0.95 -3.11 16.52
C MET A 107 -0.29 -2.00 17.35
N ALA A 108 -1.07 -1.23 18.12
CA ALA A 108 -0.52 -0.21 19.02
C ALA A 108 0.35 -0.82 20.14
N GLN A 109 -0.07 -1.96 20.71
CA GLN A 109 0.73 -2.70 21.70
C GLN A 109 2.03 -3.25 21.09
N ALA A 110 2.00 -3.76 19.84
CA ALA A 110 3.19 -4.21 19.13
C ALA A 110 4.17 -3.06 18.85
N GLU A 111 3.67 -1.91 18.42
CA GLU A 111 4.49 -0.70 18.23
C GLU A 111 5.14 -0.24 19.55
N ALA A 112 4.41 -0.30 20.68
CA ALA A 112 4.96 0.00 22.00
C ALA A 112 6.06 -1.00 22.39
N TYR A 113 5.79 -2.30 22.22
CA TYR A 113 6.76 -3.37 22.48
C TYR A 113 8.06 -3.18 21.68
N VAL A 114 7.96 -2.84 20.40
CA VAL A 114 9.12 -2.56 19.54
C VAL A 114 9.97 -1.41 20.11
N ARG A 115 9.34 -0.30 20.53
CA ARG A 115 10.04 0.84 21.11
C ARG A 115 10.70 0.50 22.45
N GLU A 116 9.96 -0.15 23.35
CA GLU A 116 10.43 -0.51 24.69
C GLU A 116 11.63 -1.47 24.66
N HIS A 117 11.69 -2.35 23.65
CA HIS A 117 12.75 -3.35 23.52
C HIS A 117 13.85 -2.96 22.53
N GLY A 118 13.76 -1.77 21.93
CA GLY A 118 14.74 -1.28 20.95
C GLY A 118 14.87 -2.20 19.73
N LEU A 119 13.76 -2.70 19.18
CA LEU A 119 13.76 -3.68 18.10
C LEU A 119 13.73 -3.01 16.72
N HIS A 120 14.37 -3.64 15.73
CA HIS A 120 14.09 -3.32 14.34
C HIS A 120 12.62 -3.63 14.00
N ALA A 121 12.04 -2.84 13.12
CA ALA A 121 10.69 -3.11 12.64
C ALA A 121 10.47 -2.69 11.20
N ILE A 122 9.53 -3.35 10.53
CA ILE A 122 8.92 -2.88 9.28
C ILE A 122 7.46 -2.58 9.60
N ILE A 123 7.07 -1.31 9.46
CA ILE A 123 5.69 -0.86 9.64
C ILE A 123 5.02 -0.84 8.27
N GLN A 124 4.04 -1.71 8.06
CA GLN A 124 3.28 -1.78 6.80
C GLN A 124 2.23 -0.68 6.78
N GLU A 125 2.50 0.41 6.06
CA GLU A 125 1.65 1.59 6.10
C GLU A 125 0.91 1.83 4.77
N THR A 126 -0.37 2.17 4.87
CA THR A 126 -1.26 2.51 3.75
C THR A 126 -1.69 3.99 3.76
N SER A 127 -1.40 4.71 4.84
CA SER A 127 -1.52 6.15 5.06
C SER A 127 -2.92 6.72 4.78
N GLN A 128 -3.95 6.15 5.39
CA GLN A 128 -5.30 6.74 5.39
C GLN A 128 -5.40 7.98 6.30
N ASN A 129 -4.48 8.12 7.27
CA ASN A 129 -4.39 9.29 8.15
C ASN A 129 -2.92 9.69 8.29
N ALA A 130 -2.48 10.65 7.48
CA ALA A 130 -1.08 11.05 7.41
C ALA A 130 -0.58 11.71 8.72
N GLN A 131 -1.46 12.40 9.46
CA GLN A 131 -1.11 13.01 10.75
C GLN A 131 -0.80 11.93 11.80
N ALA A 132 -1.64 10.90 11.91
CA ALA A 132 -1.39 9.81 12.85
C ALA A 132 -0.08 9.06 12.54
N VAL A 133 0.27 8.93 11.26
CA VAL A 133 1.56 8.34 10.87
C VAL A 133 2.73 9.25 11.23
N GLU A 134 2.61 10.56 11.02
CA GLU A 134 3.62 11.54 11.46
C GLU A 134 3.87 11.45 12.98
N GLU A 135 2.81 11.36 13.79
CA GLU A 135 2.92 11.18 15.24
C GLU A 135 3.68 9.89 15.60
N LYS A 136 3.40 8.78 14.90
CA LYS A 136 4.15 7.53 15.08
C LYS A 136 5.62 7.66 14.70
N MET A 137 5.93 8.30 13.58
CA MET A 137 7.31 8.51 13.14
C MET A 137 8.09 9.32 14.18
N ARG A 138 7.48 10.38 14.74
CA ARG A 138 8.07 11.18 15.83
C ARG A 138 8.32 10.32 17.07
N ALA A 139 7.34 9.52 17.50
CA ALA A 139 7.49 8.65 18.66
C ALA A 139 8.65 7.64 18.53
N TYR A 140 8.90 7.09 17.34
CA TYR A 140 10.06 6.23 17.10
C TYR A 140 11.39 7.01 17.11
N ARG A 141 11.44 8.23 16.56
CA ARG A 141 12.64 9.07 16.64
C ARG A 141 12.96 9.45 18.09
N GLU A 142 11.95 9.81 18.86
CA GLU A 142 12.08 10.15 20.28
C GLU A 142 12.54 8.96 21.12
N SER A 143 12.23 7.72 20.71
CA SER A 143 12.77 6.51 21.32
C SER A 143 14.19 6.15 20.85
N GLY A 144 14.86 7.01 20.08
CA GLY A 144 16.22 6.80 19.59
C GLY A 144 16.33 5.87 18.38
N ALA A 145 15.22 5.57 17.69
CA ALA A 145 15.24 4.76 16.48
C ALA A 145 15.71 5.58 15.27
N ARG A 146 16.47 4.92 14.39
CA ARG A 146 16.65 5.39 13.01
C ARG A 146 15.36 5.10 12.23
N VAL A 147 14.72 6.12 11.69
CA VAL A 147 13.48 6.00 10.92
C VAL A 147 13.78 6.08 9.44
N GLU A 148 13.37 5.08 8.67
CA GLU A 148 13.44 5.08 7.21
C GLU A 148 12.03 5.02 6.62
N ALA A 149 11.76 5.84 5.61
CA ALA A 149 10.46 5.91 4.96
C ALA A 149 10.57 5.53 3.48
N LEU A 150 10.09 4.34 3.14
CA LEU A 150 10.17 3.77 1.79
C LEU A 150 8.78 3.79 1.15
N PHE A 151 8.59 4.65 0.15
CA PHE A 151 7.32 4.88 -0.52
C PHE A 151 7.21 4.09 -1.83
N MET A 152 6.04 3.54 -2.11
CA MET A 152 5.72 2.89 -3.38
C MET A 152 5.12 3.91 -4.36
N GLY A 153 5.91 4.33 -5.34
CA GLY A 153 5.50 5.18 -6.48
C GLY A 153 4.83 4.36 -7.57
N VAL A 154 3.62 3.87 -7.31
CA VAL A 154 2.92 2.92 -8.19
C VAL A 154 1.63 3.55 -8.74
N PRO A 155 1.43 3.57 -10.07
CA PRO A 155 0.19 4.05 -10.69
C PRO A 155 -1.06 3.36 -10.16
N GLN A 156 -2.17 4.11 -10.03
CA GLN A 156 -3.42 3.62 -9.44
C GLN A 156 -3.94 2.35 -10.12
N ALA A 157 -3.88 2.29 -11.46
CA ALA A 157 -4.31 1.14 -12.24
C ALA A 157 -3.55 -0.14 -11.87
N MET A 158 -2.22 -0.05 -11.68
CA MET A 158 -1.40 -1.19 -11.29
C MET A 158 -1.75 -1.69 -9.88
N SER A 159 -1.99 -0.77 -8.93
CA SER A 159 -2.40 -1.16 -7.58
C SER A 159 -3.80 -1.75 -7.55
N ASN A 160 -4.76 -1.19 -8.30
CA ASN A 160 -6.12 -1.72 -8.38
C ASN A 160 -6.14 -3.11 -9.04
N GLN A 161 -5.37 -3.31 -10.11
CA GLN A 161 -5.14 -4.65 -10.68
C GLN A 161 -4.52 -5.60 -9.65
N GLY A 162 -3.55 -5.13 -8.86
CA GLY A 162 -2.93 -5.91 -7.80
C GLY A 162 -3.90 -6.35 -6.70
N ILE A 163 -4.86 -5.49 -6.32
CA ILE A 163 -5.94 -5.85 -5.37
C ILE A 163 -6.79 -7.00 -5.93
N VAL A 164 -7.24 -6.87 -7.19
CA VAL A 164 -8.08 -7.88 -7.84
C VAL A 164 -7.32 -9.19 -8.05
N ASN A 165 -6.06 -9.12 -8.49
CA ASN A 165 -5.21 -10.29 -8.67
C ASN A 165 -5.02 -11.06 -7.36
N ARG A 166 -4.70 -10.35 -6.27
CA ARG A 166 -4.56 -10.98 -4.95
C ARG A 166 -5.86 -11.64 -4.48
N TYR A 167 -7.01 -11.01 -4.73
CA TYR A 167 -8.31 -11.58 -4.37
C TYR A 167 -8.55 -12.91 -5.09
N PHE A 168 -8.35 -12.97 -6.42
CA PHE A 168 -8.53 -14.21 -7.18
C PHE A 168 -7.51 -15.29 -6.82
N GLU A 169 -6.26 -14.92 -6.50
CA GLU A 169 -5.26 -15.86 -5.99
C GLU A 169 -5.70 -16.48 -4.66
N GLN A 170 -6.21 -15.67 -3.72
CA GLN A 170 -6.72 -16.17 -2.44
C GLN A 170 -7.95 -17.07 -2.63
N LEU A 171 -8.86 -16.68 -3.51
CA LEU A 171 -10.04 -17.47 -3.83
C LEU A 171 -9.67 -18.84 -4.41
N ALA A 172 -8.66 -18.88 -5.29
CA ALA A 172 -8.17 -20.13 -5.87
C ALA A 172 -7.43 -21.02 -4.86
N ASP A 173 -6.64 -20.43 -3.95
CA ASP A 173 -5.84 -21.15 -2.95
C ASP A 173 -6.70 -21.68 -1.78
N ARG A 174 -7.69 -20.90 -1.34
CA ARG A 174 -8.39 -21.12 -0.05
C ARG A 174 -9.90 -21.27 -0.16
N GLY A 175 -10.45 -21.11 -1.36
CA GLY A 175 -11.91 -21.02 -1.58
C GLY A 175 -12.54 -19.73 -1.05
N GLN A 176 -11.75 -18.82 -0.46
CA GLN A 176 -12.18 -17.55 0.10
C GLN A 176 -11.09 -16.50 -0.12
N GLY A 177 -11.48 -15.29 -0.53
CA GLY A 177 -10.56 -14.17 -0.74
C GLY A 177 -11.11 -12.89 -0.11
N ARG A 178 -10.21 -12.00 0.34
CA ARG A 178 -10.61 -10.73 0.94
C ARG A 178 -10.41 -9.58 -0.03
N LEU A 179 -11.49 -9.09 -0.59
CA LEU A 179 -11.43 -7.95 -1.51
C LEU A 179 -11.28 -6.65 -0.73
N THR A 180 -10.23 -5.89 -1.02
CA THR A 180 -10.07 -4.57 -0.42
C THR A 180 -11.20 -3.65 -0.87
N VAL A 181 -11.85 -2.97 0.08
CA VAL A 181 -12.84 -1.93 -0.19
C VAL A 181 -12.19 -0.81 -1.02
N GLN A 182 -12.77 -0.49 -2.18
CA GLN A 182 -12.16 0.45 -3.13
C GLN A 182 -11.95 1.84 -2.54
N ALA A 183 -12.95 2.37 -1.81
CA ALA A 183 -12.87 3.68 -1.15
C ALA A 183 -11.65 3.77 -0.21
N ASN A 184 -11.36 2.71 0.55
CA ASN A 184 -10.19 2.66 1.43
C ASN A 184 -8.87 2.71 0.64
N ALA A 185 -8.81 2.03 -0.51
CA ALA A 185 -7.63 2.04 -1.36
C ALA A 185 -7.42 3.42 -2.03
N ASP A 186 -8.50 4.10 -2.41
CA ASP A 186 -8.47 5.43 -3.00
C ASP A 186 -8.06 6.49 -1.96
N GLU A 187 -8.60 6.41 -0.73
CA GLU A 187 -8.17 7.23 0.41
C GLU A 187 -6.67 7.05 0.69
N SER A 188 -6.18 5.81 0.73
CA SER A 188 -4.74 5.52 0.84
C SER A 188 -3.95 6.13 -0.31
N TYR A 189 -4.44 6.03 -1.55
CA TYR A 189 -3.73 6.58 -2.70
C TYR A 189 -3.53 8.09 -2.57
N VAL A 190 -4.53 8.82 -2.07
CA VAL A 190 -4.45 10.26 -1.80
C VAL A 190 -3.57 10.55 -0.58
N GLY A 191 -3.84 9.90 0.56
CA GLY A 191 -3.20 10.19 1.84
C GLY A 191 -1.69 9.94 1.88
N ILE A 192 -1.18 9.02 1.07
CA ILE A 192 0.26 8.80 0.92
C ILE A 192 0.99 10.06 0.41
N ARG A 193 0.34 10.89 -0.43
CA ARG A 193 0.94 12.14 -0.92
C ARG A 193 1.06 13.18 0.20
N GLU A 194 0.05 13.25 1.05
CA GLU A 194 0.07 14.13 2.22
C GLU A 194 1.16 13.70 3.22
N LEU A 195 1.32 12.39 3.44
CA LEU A 195 2.40 11.87 4.27
C LEU A 195 3.78 12.20 3.69
N ALA A 196 3.96 12.09 2.38
CA ALA A 196 5.21 12.47 1.73
C ALA A 196 5.59 13.95 2.00
N ASP A 197 4.62 14.87 1.89
CA ASP A 197 4.85 16.28 2.24
C ASP A 197 5.20 16.49 3.72
N ARG A 198 4.56 15.73 4.62
CA ARG A 198 4.85 15.80 6.05
C ARG A 198 6.25 15.29 6.37
N VAL A 199 6.69 14.20 5.74
CA VAL A 199 8.06 13.66 5.88
C VAL A 199 9.09 14.70 5.46
N ASP A 200 8.92 15.30 4.28
CA ASP A 200 9.83 16.32 3.77
C ASP A 200 9.88 17.56 4.67
N ARG A 201 8.71 18.14 4.99
CA ARG A 201 8.61 19.36 5.80
C ARG A 201 9.07 19.17 7.23
N GLY A 202 8.81 18.00 7.82
CA GLY A 202 9.09 17.70 9.20
C GLY A 202 10.44 17.03 9.45
N ALA A 203 11.20 16.70 8.40
CA ALA A 203 12.41 15.88 8.47
C ALA A 203 12.17 14.60 9.31
N LEU A 204 11.05 13.91 9.03
CA LEU A 204 10.53 12.84 9.90
C LEU A 204 11.27 11.50 9.76
N ALA A 205 12.18 11.38 8.80
CA ALA A 205 12.92 10.15 8.52
C ALA A 205 14.38 10.48 8.20
N ASP A 206 15.29 9.63 8.63
CA ASP A 206 16.72 9.71 8.33
C ASP A 206 17.01 9.33 6.87
N LEU A 207 16.11 8.55 6.25
CA LEU A 207 16.12 8.19 4.84
C LEU A 207 14.69 8.22 4.31
N ALA A 208 14.46 8.93 3.20
CA ALA A 208 13.22 8.87 2.43
C ALA A 208 13.52 8.38 1.01
N SER A 209 12.74 7.44 0.51
CA SER A 209 12.95 6.85 -0.83
C SER A 209 11.65 6.51 -1.54
N VAL A 210 11.68 6.52 -2.88
CA VAL A 210 10.55 6.08 -3.72
C VAL A 210 10.96 4.89 -4.57
N TYR A 211 10.19 3.80 -4.51
CA TYR A 211 10.38 2.58 -5.28
C TYR A 211 9.28 2.37 -6.30
N ARG A 212 9.64 1.76 -7.43
CA ARG A 212 8.68 1.20 -8.38
C ARG A 212 8.31 -0.22 -7.97
N ARG A 213 7.14 -0.67 -8.42
CA ARG A 213 6.68 -2.04 -8.23
C ARG A 213 7.68 -3.02 -8.87
N GLY A 214 8.13 -4.00 -8.08
CA GLY A 214 9.03 -5.07 -8.55
C GLY A 214 10.52 -4.68 -8.62
N GLU A 215 10.87 -3.41 -8.40
CA GLU A 215 12.26 -2.96 -8.37
C GLU A 215 12.83 -3.00 -6.94
N SER A 216 14.14 -3.24 -6.83
CA SER A 216 14.89 -3.18 -5.55
C SER A 216 15.78 -1.93 -5.45
N LYS A 217 15.80 -1.09 -6.49
CA LYS A 217 16.53 0.19 -6.48
C LYS A 217 15.53 1.34 -6.41
N PRO A 218 15.75 2.33 -5.53
CA PRO A 218 14.87 3.49 -5.48
C PRO A 218 15.08 4.39 -6.70
N ARG A 219 14.01 5.10 -7.09
CA ARG A 219 14.00 6.14 -8.14
C ARG A 219 14.25 7.54 -7.58
N TYR A 220 14.04 7.71 -6.29
CA TYR A 220 14.36 8.88 -5.50
C TYR A 220 14.89 8.41 -4.15
N SER A 221 15.91 9.09 -3.64
CA SER A 221 16.46 8.87 -2.31
C SER A 221 17.00 10.18 -1.78
N ASN A 222 16.67 10.52 -0.54
CA ASN A 222 17.24 11.64 0.20
C ASN A 222 17.43 11.22 1.65
N SER A 223 18.46 11.73 2.30
CA SER A 223 18.77 11.42 3.69
C SER A 223 19.03 12.70 4.46
N LEU A 224 18.83 12.63 5.78
CA LEU A 224 19.29 13.69 6.65
C LEU A 224 20.81 13.62 6.81
N ASP A 225 21.43 14.79 6.94
CA ASP A 225 22.81 14.92 7.39
C ASP A 225 22.90 14.93 8.93
N ASP A 226 24.11 15.03 9.45
CA ASP A 226 24.37 15.04 10.90
C ASP A 226 23.78 16.27 11.61
N THR A 227 23.36 17.30 10.86
CA THR A 227 22.70 18.50 11.40
C THR A 227 21.18 18.38 11.41
N GLY A 228 20.63 17.25 10.92
CA GLY A 228 19.20 17.01 10.81
C GLY A 228 18.54 17.71 9.62
N ASN A 229 19.33 18.19 8.66
CA ASN A 229 18.83 18.80 7.43
C ASN A 229 18.88 17.80 6.28
N TRP A 230 17.99 17.94 5.30
CA TRP A 230 18.05 17.13 4.09
C TRP A 230 19.32 17.42 3.30
N ALA A 231 20.05 16.37 2.92
CA ALA A 231 21.29 16.48 2.14
C ALA A 231 21.04 17.05 0.72
N GLY A 232 19.90 16.73 0.12
CA GLY A 232 19.41 17.35 -1.11
C GLY A 232 18.08 18.09 -0.89
N PRO A 233 17.64 18.93 -1.85
CA PRO A 233 16.33 19.55 -1.77
C PRO A 233 15.21 18.51 -1.54
N PRO A 234 14.31 18.71 -0.57
CA PRO A 234 13.19 17.80 -0.34
C PRO A 234 12.29 17.75 -1.58
N GLY A 235 11.85 16.56 -1.95
CA GLY A 235 11.14 16.30 -3.21
C GLY A 235 10.40 14.97 -3.25
N LEU A 236 10.10 14.39 -2.09
CA LEU A 236 9.53 13.06 -1.94
C LEU A 236 8.15 12.97 -2.60
N ARG A 237 7.26 13.95 -2.35
CA ARG A 237 5.94 13.99 -3.01
C ARG A 237 6.07 14.11 -4.53
N GLN A 238 6.97 14.97 -5.01
CA GLN A 238 7.16 15.16 -6.44
C GLN A 238 7.68 13.88 -7.11
N ALA A 239 8.63 13.19 -6.47
CA ALA A 239 9.12 11.91 -6.95
C ALA A 239 8.02 10.84 -6.98
N LEU A 240 7.19 10.78 -5.94
CA LEU A 240 6.03 9.89 -5.88
C LEU A 240 5.03 10.17 -7.02
N ASP A 241 4.66 11.44 -7.22
CA ASP A 241 3.72 11.85 -8.24
C ASP A 241 4.27 11.57 -9.65
N THR A 242 5.57 11.80 -9.86
CA THR A 242 6.25 11.49 -11.13
C THR A 242 6.11 10.00 -11.49
N GLU A 243 6.34 9.11 -10.53
CA GLU A 243 6.27 7.68 -10.77
C GLU A 243 4.84 7.15 -10.95
N ARG A 244 3.84 7.85 -10.40
CA ARG A 244 2.42 7.50 -10.54
C ARG A 244 1.83 7.84 -11.90
N VAL A 245 2.38 8.83 -12.61
CA VAL A 245 1.80 9.35 -13.87
C VAL A 245 2.69 9.15 -15.09
N ARG A 246 3.91 8.61 -14.92
CA ARG A 246 4.80 8.38 -16.06
C ARG A 246 4.23 7.35 -17.04
N PRO A 247 4.57 7.45 -18.33
CA PRO A 247 4.36 6.37 -19.27
C PRO A 247 5.06 5.08 -18.81
N TRP A 248 4.41 3.96 -19.11
CA TRP A 248 4.93 2.62 -18.83
C TRP A 248 5.89 2.19 -19.92
N THR A 249 6.87 1.38 -19.53
CA THR A 249 7.71 0.66 -20.47
C THR A 249 6.89 -0.38 -21.24
N ALA A 250 7.44 -0.89 -22.35
CA ALA A 250 6.82 -1.99 -23.08
C ALA A 250 6.61 -3.23 -22.19
N ALA A 251 7.63 -3.62 -21.42
CA ALA A 251 7.55 -4.76 -20.51
C ALA A 251 6.47 -4.59 -19.42
N GLU A 252 6.36 -3.41 -18.83
CA GLU A 252 5.30 -3.11 -17.85
C GLU A 252 3.91 -3.16 -18.49
N SER A 253 3.78 -2.61 -19.70
CA SER A 253 2.52 -2.62 -20.45
C SER A 253 2.08 -4.04 -20.80
N ASP A 254 3.00 -4.86 -21.31
CA ASP A 254 2.71 -6.24 -21.70
C ASP A 254 2.34 -7.09 -20.47
N ALA A 255 3.06 -6.93 -19.36
CA ALA A 255 2.76 -7.63 -18.11
C ALA A 255 1.40 -7.23 -17.52
N PHE A 256 1.04 -5.94 -17.60
CA PHE A 256 -0.26 -5.45 -17.18
C PHE A 256 -1.37 -6.03 -18.04
N VAL A 257 -1.24 -6.01 -19.37
CA VAL A 257 -2.23 -6.58 -20.30
C VAL A 257 -2.42 -8.07 -20.06
N ALA A 258 -1.33 -8.83 -19.96
CA ALA A 258 -1.40 -10.27 -19.69
C ALA A 258 -2.14 -10.58 -18.38
N THR A 259 -1.90 -9.80 -17.33
CA THR A 259 -2.62 -9.93 -16.07
C THR A 259 -4.08 -9.56 -16.22
N GLN A 260 -4.38 -8.46 -16.91
CA GLN A 260 -5.75 -7.99 -17.10
C GLN A 260 -6.62 -9.01 -17.84
N LEU A 261 -6.08 -9.62 -18.91
CA LEU A 261 -6.80 -10.64 -19.68
C LEU A 261 -7.09 -11.89 -18.83
N ARG A 262 -6.11 -12.34 -18.03
CA ARG A 262 -6.31 -13.44 -17.08
C ARG A 262 -7.40 -13.13 -16.05
N LEU A 263 -7.42 -11.90 -15.54
CA LEU A 263 -8.45 -11.47 -14.58
C LEU A 263 -9.84 -11.37 -15.22
N ARG A 264 -9.94 -11.01 -16.52
CA ARG A 264 -11.21 -11.07 -17.24
C ARG A 264 -11.75 -12.49 -17.31
N GLU A 265 -10.89 -13.48 -17.57
CA GLU A 265 -11.28 -14.90 -17.56
C GLU A 265 -11.74 -15.35 -16.17
N ALA A 266 -10.95 -15.05 -15.13
CA ALA A 266 -11.30 -15.37 -13.75
C ALA A 266 -12.61 -14.70 -13.31
N GLY A 267 -12.82 -13.44 -13.65
CA GLY A 267 -14.05 -12.70 -13.35
C GLY A 267 -15.28 -13.27 -14.07
N ARG A 268 -15.14 -13.74 -15.32
CA ARG A 268 -16.22 -14.46 -16.02
C ARG A 268 -16.55 -15.79 -15.35
N ALA A 269 -15.54 -16.54 -14.93
CA ALA A 269 -15.72 -17.82 -14.25
C ALA A 269 -16.39 -17.67 -12.89
N GLN A 270 -16.05 -16.61 -12.14
CA GLN A 270 -16.67 -16.30 -10.86
C GLN A 270 -18.12 -15.83 -11.01
N GLY A 271 -18.45 -15.18 -12.12
CA GLY A 271 -19.76 -14.62 -12.38
C GLY A 271 -20.01 -13.31 -11.62
N GLY A 272 -21.16 -12.68 -11.90
CA GLY A 272 -21.56 -11.41 -11.29
C GLY A 272 -21.19 -10.17 -12.14
N PRO A 273 -22.03 -9.12 -12.11
CA PRO A 273 -21.85 -7.94 -12.97
C PRO A 273 -20.69 -7.03 -12.53
N GLU A 274 -20.14 -7.21 -11.32
CA GLU A 274 -19.11 -6.32 -10.77
C GLU A 274 -17.75 -6.45 -11.45
N TRP A 275 -17.35 -7.66 -11.88
CA TRP A 275 -16.01 -7.90 -12.42
C TRP A 275 -15.78 -7.22 -13.77
N PRO A 276 -16.69 -7.32 -14.75
CA PRO A 276 -16.54 -6.59 -16.00
C PRO A 276 -16.39 -5.08 -15.78
N THR A 277 -17.24 -4.48 -14.94
CA THR A 277 -17.20 -3.04 -14.65
C THR A 277 -15.92 -2.64 -13.93
N ARG A 278 -15.50 -3.39 -12.90
CA ARG A 278 -14.28 -3.10 -12.14
C ARG A 278 -13.02 -3.22 -13.01
N LEU A 279 -12.95 -4.25 -13.86
CA LEU A 279 -11.81 -4.47 -14.75
C LEU A 279 -11.75 -3.43 -15.86
N ALA A 280 -12.88 -3.04 -16.45
CA ALA A 280 -12.94 -1.94 -17.42
C ALA A 280 -12.47 -0.61 -16.81
N HIS A 281 -12.87 -0.31 -15.57
CA HIS A 281 -12.41 0.88 -14.87
C HIS A 281 -10.88 0.89 -14.69
N ILE A 282 -10.28 -0.25 -14.32
CA ILE A 282 -8.83 -0.40 -14.20
C ILE A 282 -8.13 -0.17 -15.55
N GLU A 283 -8.72 -0.62 -16.66
CA GLU A 283 -8.19 -0.42 -18.01
C GLU A 283 -8.25 1.05 -18.43
N ASP A 284 -9.32 1.76 -18.11
CA ASP A 284 -9.46 3.18 -18.38
C ASP A 284 -8.41 4.00 -17.61
N GLN A 285 -8.13 3.62 -16.35
CA GLN A 285 -7.04 4.22 -15.56
C GLN A 285 -5.66 3.93 -16.17
N ALA A 286 -5.45 2.75 -16.77
CA ALA A 286 -4.18 2.35 -17.36
C ALA A 286 -3.92 2.96 -18.75
N ARG A 287 -4.99 3.20 -19.52
CA ARG A 287 -4.94 3.64 -20.92
C ARG A 287 -3.99 4.81 -21.21
N PRO A 288 -3.95 5.91 -20.43
CA PRO A 288 -3.03 7.01 -20.71
C PRO A 288 -1.55 6.68 -20.44
N LEU A 289 -1.27 5.58 -19.72
CA LEU A 289 0.08 5.20 -19.31
C LEU A 289 0.65 4.06 -20.16
N LEU A 290 -0.21 3.26 -20.79
CA LEU A 290 0.18 2.13 -21.63
C LEU A 290 0.86 2.57 -22.93
N THR A 291 1.70 1.68 -23.48
CA THR A 291 2.11 1.81 -24.88
C THR A 291 0.90 1.67 -25.83
N PRO A 292 0.89 2.33 -27.00
CA PRO A 292 -0.22 2.22 -27.95
C PRO A 292 -0.57 0.78 -28.35
N ARG A 293 0.46 -0.08 -28.53
CA ARG A 293 0.29 -1.51 -28.85
C ARG A 293 -0.44 -2.27 -27.74
N ALA A 294 -0.09 -2.00 -26.48
CA ALA A 294 -0.72 -2.67 -25.34
C ALA A 294 -2.14 -2.15 -25.11
N ALA A 295 -2.37 -0.85 -25.27
CA ALA A 295 -3.71 -0.27 -25.18
C ALA A 295 -4.69 -0.86 -26.22
N ALA A 296 -4.21 -1.11 -27.45
CA ALA A 296 -5.03 -1.72 -28.49
C ALA A 296 -5.55 -3.12 -28.10
N GLN A 297 -4.76 -3.92 -27.38
CA GLN A 297 -5.12 -5.27 -26.93
C GLN A 297 -6.21 -5.31 -25.85
N LEU A 298 -6.39 -4.22 -25.11
CA LEU A 298 -7.42 -4.12 -24.06
C LEU A 298 -8.77 -3.62 -24.60
N THR A 299 -8.81 -3.11 -25.84
CA THR A 299 -10.07 -2.72 -26.47
C THR A 299 -10.97 -3.96 -26.57
N PRO A 300 -12.26 -3.87 -26.17
CA PRO A 300 -13.19 -4.96 -26.42
C PRO A 300 -13.18 -5.24 -27.92
N THR A 301 -12.75 -6.43 -28.33
CA THR A 301 -13.17 -6.95 -29.63
C THR A 301 -14.69 -6.93 -29.60
N ALA A 302 -15.31 -6.29 -30.60
CA ALA A 302 -16.74 -6.43 -30.83
C ALA A 302 -17.10 -7.92 -30.72
N PRO A 303 -18.28 -8.30 -30.17
CA PRO A 303 -18.68 -9.69 -30.18
C PRO A 303 -18.54 -10.20 -31.61
N ASP A 304 -17.80 -11.30 -31.79
CA ASP A 304 -17.62 -11.94 -33.08
C ASP A 304 -19.00 -12.12 -33.72
N ALA A 305 -19.31 -11.26 -34.69
CA ALA A 305 -20.40 -11.54 -35.60
C ALA A 305 -20.02 -12.86 -36.27
N PRO A 306 -20.91 -13.87 -36.29
CA PRO A 306 -20.58 -15.15 -36.89
C PRO A 306 -20.17 -14.88 -38.34
N ALA A 307 -18.99 -15.37 -38.71
CA ALA A 307 -18.43 -15.25 -40.04
C ALA A 307 -19.44 -15.77 -41.07
N SER A 308 -20.20 -14.84 -41.65
CA SER A 308 -21.09 -15.14 -42.77
C SER A 308 -20.21 -15.18 -44.00
N GLN A 309 -19.83 -16.40 -44.38
CA GLN A 309 -19.39 -16.70 -45.73
C GLN A 309 -20.53 -16.29 -46.68
N THR A 310 -20.33 -15.25 -47.48
CA THR A 310 -21.09 -15.07 -48.71
C THR A 310 -20.20 -14.52 -49.81
N SER A 311 -20.15 -15.32 -50.86
CA SER A 311 -19.43 -15.18 -52.11
C SER A 311 -19.80 -13.91 -52.88
N ALA A 312 -18.84 -13.48 -53.70
CA ALA A 312 -18.98 -12.47 -54.73
C ALA A 312 -20.18 -12.70 -55.68
N ALA A 313 -20.87 -11.62 -56.03
CA ALA A 313 -21.50 -11.43 -57.33
C ALA A 313 -21.66 -9.92 -57.62
N ALA A 314 -21.17 -9.51 -58.78
CA ALA A 314 -21.25 -8.16 -59.32
C ALA A 314 -22.53 -7.94 -60.16
N ALA A 315 -23.06 -6.72 -60.15
CA ALA A 315 -23.75 -5.99 -61.25
C ALA A 315 -24.55 -4.80 -60.64
N ALA A 316 -24.13 -3.55 -60.83
CA ALA A 316 -24.42 -2.65 -61.96
C ALA A 316 -25.75 -1.85 -61.85
N THR A 317 -25.58 -0.53 -61.70
CA THR A 317 -26.42 0.61 -62.16
C THR A 317 -27.87 0.76 -61.69
N SER A 318 -28.17 1.90 -61.05
CA SER A 318 -28.98 2.99 -61.65
C SER A 318 -28.97 4.27 -60.81
N ARG A 319 -28.87 5.41 -61.52
CA ARG A 319 -28.91 6.79 -61.02
C ARG A 319 -30.35 7.25 -60.79
N THR A 320 -30.60 7.99 -59.72
CA THR A 320 -31.53 9.13 -59.73
C THR A 320 -31.30 10.04 -58.51
N THR A 321 -31.12 11.34 -58.78
CA THR A 321 -31.13 12.47 -57.85
C THR A 321 -32.55 12.77 -57.34
N PRO A 322 -32.70 13.49 -56.21
CA PRO A 322 -33.32 14.82 -56.34
C PRO A 322 -32.75 15.93 -55.44
N THR A 323 -33.01 17.14 -55.92
CA THR A 323 -32.69 18.53 -55.50
C THR A 323 -33.46 18.98 -54.23
N PRO A 324 -33.01 20.02 -53.48
CA PRO A 324 -33.51 20.34 -52.12
C PRO A 324 -34.55 21.47 -52.11
N PRO A 325 -35.19 21.75 -50.94
CA PRO A 325 -35.80 23.05 -50.69
C PRO A 325 -35.00 23.90 -49.69
N ALA A 326 -35.12 25.20 -49.93
CA ALA A 326 -34.57 26.29 -49.15
C ALA A 326 -35.65 26.96 -48.27
N GLN A 327 -35.16 27.85 -47.40
CA GLN A 327 -35.80 29.02 -46.76
C GLN A 327 -36.36 28.87 -45.33
N ALA A 328 -35.73 29.59 -44.41
CA ALA A 328 -36.39 30.57 -43.56
C ALA A 328 -35.40 31.65 -43.08
N SER A 329 -35.80 32.92 -43.20
CA SER A 329 -35.22 34.14 -42.62
C SER A 329 -36.32 34.79 -41.74
N PRO A 330 -36.14 35.98 -41.11
CA PRO A 330 -35.11 36.46 -40.17
C PRO A 330 -35.75 37.10 -38.90
N ALA A 331 -34.92 37.73 -38.03
CA ALA A 331 -35.17 38.95 -37.22
C ALA A 331 -34.87 38.86 -35.70
N SER A 332 -34.07 39.83 -35.23
CA SER A 332 -33.74 40.20 -33.83
C SER A 332 -34.90 40.96 -33.15
N PRO A 333 -34.89 41.27 -31.81
CA PRO A 333 -34.11 42.41 -31.29
C PRO A 333 -33.61 42.32 -29.82
N THR A 334 -32.98 43.41 -29.41
CA THR A 334 -32.18 43.80 -28.23
C THR A 334 -32.88 44.04 -26.87
N SER A 335 -32.07 43.89 -25.80
CA SER A 335 -31.91 44.70 -24.55
C SER A 335 -33.02 44.90 -23.50
N ALA A 336 -32.67 44.70 -22.22
CA ALA A 336 -32.87 45.58 -21.03
C ALA A 336 -32.72 44.76 -19.72
N ALA A 337 -31.71 44.98 -18.86
CA ALA A 337 -31.58 46.01 -17.80
C ALA A 337 -32.19 45.60 -16.44
N ALA A 338 -31.34 45.49 -15.40
CA ALA A 338 -31.57 46.02 -14.05
C ALA A 338 -30.38 45.69 -13.11
N ALA A 339 -29.46 46.64 -12.95
CA ALA A 339 -28.56 46.73 -11.82
C ALA A 339 -29.07 47.84 -10.89
N ALA A 340 -29.00 47.62 -9.58
CA ALA A 340 -29.25 48.64 -8.56
C ALA A 340 -28.10 48.68 -7.53
N ARG A 341 -27.42 49.85 -7.51
CA ARG A 341 -26.85 50.59 -6.34
C ARG A 341 -25.61 49.99 -5.65
N SER A 342 -24.50 50.68 -5.31
CA SER A 342 -23.98 52.07 -5.44
C SER A 342 -22.47 52.03 -5.08
N ARG A 343 -21.52 52.54 -5.91
CA ARG A 343 -20.66 53.77 -5.79
C ARG A 343 -20.29 54.20 -4.33
N SER A 344 -19.08 54.63 -3.95
CA SER A 344 -18.03 55.50 -4.57
C SER A 344 -16.72 55.38 -3.73
N THR A 345 -15.50 55.13 -4.24
CA THR A 345 -14.38 56.04 -4.71
C THR A 345 -13.73 56.97 -3.63
N PRO A 346 -12.56 57.65 -3.85
CA PRO A 346 -11.19 57.14 -3.52
C PRO A 346 -10.15 58.16 -2.92
N ARG A 347 -9.06 57.65 -2.30
CA ARG A 347 -7.64 58.17 -2.13
C ARG A 347 -7.41 59.66 -1.66
N PRO A 348 -6.15 60.17 -1.48
CA PRO A 348 -4.87 59.66 -0.94
C PRO A 348 -4.26 60.56 0.19
N GLY A 349 -3.17 60.09 0.83
CA GLY A 349 -2.20 60.99 1.51
C GLY A 349 -1.13 60.27 2.35
N ASN A 350 0.14 60.52 2.05
CA ASN A 350 1.37 60.32 2.87
C ASN A 350 1.99 61.74 3.06
N PRO A 351 3.13 62.02 3.74
CA PRO A 351 4.07 61.21 4.54
C PRO A 351 4.53 61.90 5.88
N THR A 352 5.42 61.31 6.71
CA THR A 352 6.71 61.92 7.21
C THR A 352 7.47 61.07 8.24
N THR A 353 8.81 61.13 8.16
CA THR A 353 9.86 60.70 9.11
C THR A 353 10.17 61.80 10.14
N PRO A 354 10.89 61.52 11.25
CA PRO A 354 12.25 62.10 11.41
C PRO A 354 13.30 61.20 12.11
N GLN A 355 14.55 61.69 12.16
CA GLN A 355 15.83 61.00 12.42
C GLN A 355 16.56 61.53 13.69
N ALA A 356 17.38 60.68 14.36
CA ALA A 356 18.63 60.93 15.15
C ALA A 356 18.56 61.65 16.55
N PRO A 357 19.53 61.49 17.50
CA PRO A 357 20.99 61.26 17.32
C PRO A 357 21.64 60.18 18.25
N GLY A 358 22.96 60.02 18.11
CA GLY A 358 23.74 58.84 18.50
C GLY A 358 24.44 58.88 19.86
N GLU A 359 25.21 57.82 20.15
CA GLU A 359 26.36 57.78 21.07
C GLU A 359 27.13 56.44 20.94
N THR A 360 28.43 56.53 20.68
CA THR A 360 29.47 55.54 21.08
C THR A 360 30.21 56.15 22.30
N PRO A 361 31.11 55.48 23.08
CA PRO A 361 31.87 54.25 22.79
C PRO A 361 32.09 53.29 23.98
N ARG A 362 32.67 52.10 23.72
CA ARG A 362 33.92 51.64 24.38
C ARG A 362 34.42 50.31 23.82
N THR A 363 35.73 50.30 23.66
CA THR A 363 36.63 49.30 23.10
C THR A 363 36.89 48.13 24.06
N GLY A 364 36.97 46.92 23.51
CA GLY A 364 37.53 45.72 24.16
C GLY A 364 38.24 44.86 23.10
N PRO A 365 39.43 44.30 23.38
CA PRO A 365 40.34 43.83 22.34
C PRO A 365 39.90 42.51 21.70
N ALA A 366 40.11 42.42 20.38
CA ALA A 366 39.89 41.25 19.57
C ALA A 366 40.84 40.10 19.96
N ARG A 367 40.29 38.90 20.16
CA ARG A 367 41.02 37.63 20.14
C ARG A 367 41.08 37.09 18.70
N PRO A 368 42.22 36.54 18.26
CA PRO A 368 42.37 36.05 16.89
C PRO A 368 41.58 34.76 16.66
N ALA A 369 40.96 34.66 15.49
CA ALA A 369 40.31 33.45 14.99
C ALA A 369 41.34 32.33 14.71
N PRO A 370 41.02 31.05 14.97
CA PRO A 370 41.90 29.94 14.63
C PRO A 370 41.96 29.73 13.11
N ARG A 371 43.19 29.55 12.61
CA ARG A 371 43.49 29.23 11.21
C ARG A 371 42.90 27.86 10.85
N GLN A 372 42.10 27.81 9.79
CA GLN A 372 41.69 26.55 9.17
C GLN A 372 42.90 25.90 8.47
N GLY A 373 43.16 24.63 8.79
CA GLY A 373 44.13 23.81 8.07
C GLY A 373 43.59 23.41 6.68
N PRO A 374 44.46 22.95 5.76
CA PRO A 374 44.05 22.58 4.42
C PRO A 374 43.16 21.32 4.43
N ALA A 375 42.15 21.31 3.57
CA ALA A 375 41.21 20.21 3.39
C ALA A 375 41.93 18.92 2.93
N PRO A 376 41.55 17.73 3.43
CA PRO A 376 42.11 16.47 2.96
C PRO A 376 41.63 16.16 1.53
N GLN A 377 42.58 15.73 0.69
CA GLN A 377 42.34 15.34 -0.71
C GLN A 377 41.50 14.07 -0.78
N GLN A 378 40.50 14.07 -1.66
CA GLN A 378 39.67 12.90 -1.94
C GLN A 378 40.51 11.77 -2.56
N GLY A 379 40.52 10.61 -1.90
CA GLY A 379 41.09 9.39 -2.45
C GLY A 379 40.21 8.81 -3.56
N SER A 380 40.85 8.37 -4.64
CA SER A 380 40.22 7.74 -5.80
C SER A 380 39.40 6.50 -5.41
N ALA A 381 38.23 6.35 -6.02
CA ALA A 381 37.33 5.21 -5.83
C ALA A 381 37.98 3.88 -6.28
N PRO A 382 37.82 2.76 -5.54
CA PRO A 382 38.28 1.45 -5.98
C PRO A 382 37.41 0.94 -7.14
N GLN A 383 38.05 0.40 -8.18
CA GLN A 383 37.36 -0.27 -9.28
C GLN A 383 36.64 -1.54 -8.79
N GLN A 384 35.37 -1.68 -9.16
CA GLN A 384 34.57 -2.87 -8.85
C GLN A 384 35.02 -4.06 -9.71
N GLY A 385 35.43 -5.14 -9.06
CA GLY A 385 35.66 -6.43 -9.70
C GLY A 385 34.36 -7.05 -10.22
N SER A 386 34.47 -7.75 -11.35
CA SER A 386 33.38 -8.43 -12.04
C SER A 386 32.62 -9.41 -11.15
N ALA A 387 31.28 -9.38 -11.22
CA ALA A 387 30.40 -10.30 -10.50
C ALA A 387 30.59 -11.76 -10.98
N PRO A 388 30.62 -12.76 -10.08
CA PRO A 388 30.72 -14.16 -10.48
C PRO A 388 29.40 -14.64 -11.10
N GLN A 389 29.50 -15.40 -12.19
CA GLN A 389 28.35 -16.00 -12.87
C GLN A 389 27.68 -17.06 -11.99
N ARG A 390 26.35 -16.97 -11.84
CA ARG A 390 25.54 -18.01 -11.18
C ARG A 390 25.45 -19.24 -12.08
N GLY A 391 25.89 -20.40 -11.57
CA GLY A 391 25.63 -21.70 -12.19
C GLY A 391 24.14 -22.07 -12.21
N PRO A 392 23.75 -23.08 -13.00
CA PRO A 392 22.35 -23.48 -13.16
C PRO A 392 21.78 -24.09 -11.87
N ALA A 393 20.48 -23.86 -11.64
CA ALA A 393 19.75 -24.35 -10.47
C ALA A 393 19.61 -25.89 -10.50
N PRO A 394 19.68 -26.57 -9.33
CA PRO A 394 19.52 -28.01 -9.26
C PRO A 394 18.07 -28.43 -9.56
N GLN A 395 17.92 -29.48 -10.38
CA GLN A 395 16.62 -30.07 -10.72
C GLN A 395 16.04 -30.80 -9.50
N ARG A 396 14.77 -30.50 -9.16
CA ARG A 396 14.03 -31.25 -8.13
C ARG A 396 13.67 -32.64 -8.67
N GLY A 397 14.06 -33.69 -7.94
CA GLY A 397 13.62 -35.07 -8.19
C GLY A 397 12.11 -35.27 -7.93
N PRO A 398 11.52 -36.39 -8.40
CA PRO A 398 10.10 -36.64 -8.29
C PRO A 398 9.67 -36.91 -6.84
N ALA A 399 8.42 -36.54 -6.51
CA ALA A 399 7.83 -36.68 -5.19
C ALA A 399 7.60 -38.17 -4.81
N PRO A 400 7.79 -38.56 -3.54
CA PRO A 400 7.55 -39.93 -3.09
C PRO A 400 6.06 -40.28 -3.11
N GLN A 401 5.74 -41.50 -3.56
CA GLN A 401 4.39 -42.04 -3.57
C GLN A 401 3.96 -42.43 -2.15
N GLN A 402 2.75 -42.04 -1.75
CA GLN A 402 2.16 -42.43 -0.48
C GLN A 402 1.68 -43.89 -0.53
N GLY A 403 2.06 -44.69 0.47
CA GLY A 403 1.57 -46.06 0.64
C GLY A 403 0.10 -46.13 1.09
N PRO A 404 -0.55 -47.29 1.01
CA PRO A 404 -1.97 -47.43 1.28
C PRO A 404 -2.28 -47.31 2.79
N ALA A 405 -3.47 -46.78 3.09
CA ALA A 405 -3.97 -46.55 4.45
C ALA A 405 -4.27 -47.86 5.22
N PRO A 406 -4.07 -47.90 6.55
CA PRO A 406 -4.32 -49.08 7.36
C PRO A 406 -5.82 -49.37 7.54
N GLN A 407 -6.18 -50.66 7.48
CA GLN A 407 -7.55 -51.14 7.70
C GLN A 407 -7.88 -51.19 9.20
N GLN A 408 -9.07 -50.72 9.57
CA GLN A 408 -9.58 -50.80 10.94
C GLN A 408 -10.08 -52.21 11.27
N GLY A 409 -9.66 -52.75 12.42
CA GLY A 409 -10.14 -54.04 12.95
C GLY A 409 -11.56 -53.96 13.52
N PRO A 410 -12.23 -55.12 13.72
CA PRO A 410 -13.64 -55.15 14.08
C PRO A 410 -13.89 -54.82 15.56
N ALA A 411 -15.06 -54.22 15.83
CA ALA A 411 -15.52 -53.81 17.16
C ALA A 411 -15.90 -55.01 18.05
N PRO A 412 -15.70 -54.94 19.39
CA PRO A 412 -16.02 -56.04 20.30
C PRO A 412 -17.53 -56.15 20.58
N GLN A 413 -18.04 -57.38 20.59
CA GLN A 413 -19.41 -57.72 20.96
C GLN A 413 -19.59 -57.73 22.49
N GLN A 414 -20.65 -57.09 22.97
CA GLN A 414 -21.09 -57.15 24.37
C GLN A 414 -21.92 -58.41 24.63
N GLY A 415 -21.55 -59.19 25.65
CA GLY A 415 -22.33 -60.33 26.15
C GLY A 415 -23.41 -59.91 27.18
N PRO A 416 -24.45 -60.73 27.42
CA PRO A 416 -25.60 -60.33 28.20
C PRO A 416 -25.47 -60.63 29.71
N GLY A 417 -25.77 -59.62 30.54
CA GLY A 417 -26.74 -59.65 31.65
C GLY A 417 -26.59 -60.61 32.85
N GLY A 418 -26.10 -60.06 33.98
CA GLY A 418 -26.66 -60.20 35.35
C GLY A 418 -26.18 -61.38 36.23
N PRO A 419 -26.42 -61.36 37.58
CA PRO A 419 -27.06 -60.34 38.43
C PRO A 419 -26.23 -59.88 39.67
N HIS A 420 -26.61 -58.73 40.25
CA HIS A 420 -26.32 -58.27 41.63
C HIS A 420 -27.03 -59.19 42.67
N PRO A 421 -26.84 -59.08 44.02
CA PRO A 421 -26.04 -58.12 44.83
C PRO A 421 -25.25 -58.75 46.01
N ASN A 422 -24.33 -58.01 46.66
CA ASN A 422 -24.38 -57.88 48.13
C ASN A 422 -23.55 -56.71 48.69
N ARG A 423 -24.10 -56.14 49.76
CA ARG A 423 -23.55 -55.09 50.62
C ARG A 423 -22.39 -55.62 51.48
N GLY A 424 -21.47 -54.74 51.87
CA GLY A 424 -20.95 -54.78 53.24
C GLY A 424 -19.45 -54.52 53.43
N ARG A 425 -19.17 -53.36 54.05
CA ARG A 425 -18.15 -53.11 55.09
C ARG A 425 -16.67 -53.33 54.76
N GLY A 426 -15.91 -52.26 54.94
CA GLY A 426 -14.94 -52.23 56.04
C GLY A 426 -13.49 -51.97 55.68
N ARG A 427 -13.08 -50.73 55.99
CA ARG A 427 -11.72 -50.19 56.22
C ARG A 427 -10.84 -49.95 55.01
#